data_AF-A0A7C8RHC1-F1
#
_entry.id   AF-A0A7C8RHC1-F1
#
_cell.length_a   1.000
_cell.length_b   1.000
_cell.length_c   1.000
_cell.angle_alpha   90.00
_cell.angle_beta   90.00
_cell.angle_gamma   90.00
#
_symmetry.space_group_name_H-M   'P 1'
#
loop_
_entity.id
_entity.type
_entity.pdbx_description
1 polymer ?
#
loop_
_entity_poly.entity_id
_entity_poly.type
_entity_poly.pdbx_seq_one_letter_code
_entity_poly.pdbx_strand_id
1 'polypeptide(L)'
;MDSPVAANVLGTAGAVCWSIQLIPQIWINYRRHHTTGLQPSMMLLWAFAGVPLGIYNVVSGFNIALQIQPQILTFLSLVTWAQCHYYSSKWDLKKCLGVTSAIGITLGGLETGLIFALRIPKRNGLQWPLTLMAVLSAVFLSLGVLRHYWDIYTHKTVRGISFLFVFIDALGDLTSLVSIFFERHLDVLGMVIYGSELILWIGVMACGGWFNLKPWVERWLRKKREEDSQMAMGSDEVQRHNAITEHNMPSSTSVFRTPSSEDNVVVRRGARTSEIEV
;
A
#
# COMPACT_ATOMS: atom_id res chain seq x y z
N MET A 1 -7.75 16.83 28.06
CA MET A 1 -8.19 18.05 27.35
C MET A 1 -9.63 17.79 27.00
N ASP A 2 -10.57 18.25 27.81
CA ASP A 2 -11.95 17.75 27.71
C ASP A 2 -12.72 18.58 26.68
N SER A 3 -12.86 18.04 25.47
CA SER A 3 -13.63 18.67 24.39
C SER A 3 -14.60 17.65 23.80
N PRO A 4 -15.86 17.63 24.28
CA PRO A 4 -16.88 16.72 23.75
C PRO A 4 -17.13 16.89 22.24
N VAL A 5 -16.94 18.11 21.73
CA VAL A 5 -17.04 18.39 20.29
C VAL A 5 -15.90 17.71 19.53
N ALA A 6 -14.66 17.84 20.01
CA ALA A 6 -13.52 17.19 19.38
C ALA A 6 -13.65 15.66 19.41
N ALA A 7 -14.05 15.10 20.56
CA ALA A 7 -14.30 13.66 20.70
C ALA A 7 -15.35 13.17 19.69
N ASN A 8 -16.49 13.85 19.58
CA ASN A 8 -17.54 13.46 18.64
C ASN A 8 -17.11 13.59 17.17
N VAL A 9 -16.44 14.68 16.80
CA VAL A 9 -15.98 14.90 15.43
C VAL A 9 -14.94 13.86 15.03
N LEU A 10 -13.93 13.62 15.88
CA LEU A 10 -12.86 12.66 15.61
C LEU A 10 -13.38 11.22 15.63
N GLY A 11 -14.24 10.86 16.59
CA GLY A 11 -14.85 9.53 16.65
C GLY A 11 -15.78 9.25 15.46
N THR A 12 -16.51 10.27 15.00
CA THR A 12 -17.32 10.16 13.77
C THR A 12 -16.43 10.04 12.53
N ALA A 13 -15.36 10.82 12.44
CA ALA A 13 -14.40 10.71 11.33
C ALA A 13 -13.79 9.30 11.27
N GLY A 14 -13.44 8.73 12.43
CA GLY A 14 -12.96 7.37 12.54
C GLY A 14 -13.99 6.33 12.07
N ALA A 15 -15.23 6.43 12.56
CA ALA A 15 -16.33 5.57 12.13
C ALA A 15 -16.59 5.65 10.62
N VAL A 16 -16.47 6.84 10.02
CA VAL A 16 -16.61 7.04 8.56
C VAL A 16 -15.48 6.36 7.82
N CYS A 17 -14.22 6.56 8.22
CA CYS A 17 -13.07 5.90 7.61
C CYS A 17 -13.25 4.38 7.63
N TRP A 18 -13.58 3.82 8.79
CA TRP A 18 -13.84 2.41 8.96
C TRP A 18 -15.02 1.88 8.14
N SER A 19 -16.04 2.70 7.92
CA SER A 19 -17.20 2.35 7.10
C SER A 19 -16.87 2.26 5.61
N ILE A 20 -15.88 3.03 5.13
CA ILE A 20 -15.53 3.08 3.69
C ILE A 20 -14.25 2.30 3.35
N GLN A 21 -13.49 1.85 4.34
CA GLN A 21 -12.13 1.32 4.14
C GLN A 21 -12.05 0.16 3.13
N LEU A 22 -13.03 -0.74 3.14
CA LEU A 22 -13.04 -1.90 2.26
C LEU A 22 -13.49 -1.57 0.83
N ILE A 23 -14.11 -0.40 0.59
CA ILE A 23 -14.65 -0.03 -0.72
C ILE A 23 -13.55 0.02 -1.80
N PRO A 24 -12.39 0.67 -1.59
CA PRO A 24 -11.26 0.61 -2.52
C PRO A 24 -10.84 -0.82 -2.88
N GLN A 25 -10.80 -1.73 -1.90
CA GLN A 25 -10.44 -3.12 -2.12
C GLN A 25 -11.50 -3.84 -2.97
N ILE A 26 -12.78 -3.66 -2.64
CA ILE A 26 -13.90 -4.25 -3.38
C ILE A 26 -13.88 -3.79 -4.84
N TRP A 27 -13.63 -2.51 -5.06
CA TRP A 27 -13.53 -1.94 -6.41
C TRP A 27 -12.34 -2.49 -7.21
N ILE A 28 -11.17 -2.60 -6.58
CA ILE A 28 -9.98 -3.20 -7.20
C ILE A 28 -10.23 -4.67 -7.57
N ASN A 29 -10.85 -5.44 -6.66
CA ASN A 29 -11.21 -6.83 -6.91
C ASN A 29 -12.16 -6.95 -8.11
N TYR A 30 -13.18 -6.09 -8.18
CA TYR A 30 -14.12 -6.04 -9.29
C TYR A 30 -13.41 -5.71 -10.61
N ARG A 31 -12.55 -4.69 -10.63
CA ARG A 31 -11.83 -4.26 -11.84
C ARG A 31 -10.82 -5.29 -12.34
N ARG A 32 -10.15 -6.01 -11.44
CA ARG A 32 -9.12 -7.00 -11.77
C ARG A 32 -9.69 -8.37 -12.11
N HIS A 33 -10.90 -8.69 -11.65
CA HIS A 33 -11.52 -10.02 -11.76
C HIS A 33 -10.66 -11.16 -11.19
N HIS A 34 -9.71 -10.85 -10.31
CA HIS A 34 -8.92 -11.79 -9.54
C HIS A 34 -8.59 -11.19 -8.17
N THR A 35 -8.41 -12.05 -7.16
CA THR A 35 -8.20 -11.67 -5.76
C THR A 35 -6.88 -12.21 -5.19
N THR A 36 -5.89 -12.42 -6.05
CA THR A 36 -4.57 -12.92 -5.70
C THR A 36 -3.92 -12.13 -4.57
N GLY A 37 -3.60 -12.80 -3.46
CA GLY A 37 -3.00 -12.22 -2.25
C GLY A 37 -3.99 -11.64 -1.24
N LEU A 38 -5.27 -11.53 -1.58
CA LEU A 38 -6.30 -11.16 -0.62
C LEU A 38 -6.77 -12.42 0.12
N GLN A 39 -6.67 -12.43 1.44
CA GLN A 39 -6.96 -13.62 2.23
C GLN A 39 -8.45 -13.69 2.60
N PRO A 40 -9.18 -14.74 2.17
CA PRO A 40 -10.59 -14.91 2.53
C PRO A 40 -10.78 -15.08 4.04
N SER A 41 -9.86 -15.76 4.71
CA SER A 41 -9.93 -15.98 6.17
C SER A 41 -9.88 -14.68 6.97
N MET A 42 -9.12 -13.68 6.51
CA MET A 42 -9.09 -12.35 7.15
C MET A 42 -10.48 -11.69 7.07
N MET A 43 -11.09 -11.69 5.88
CA MET A 43 -12.42 -11.11 5.69
C MET A 43 -13.48 -11.81 6.54
N LEU A 44 -13.38 -13.13 6.70
CA LEU A 44 -14.32 -13.87 7.55
C LEU A 44 -14.13 -13.55 9.05
N LEU A 45 -12.88 -13.44 9.51
CA LEU A 45 -12.58 -13.04 10.89
C LEU A 45 -13.11 -11.63 11.19
N TRP A 46 -12.98 -10.70 10.26
CA TRP A 46 -13.54 -9.36 10.40
C TRP A 46 -15.06 -9.31 10.39
N ALA A 47 -15.71 -10.14 9.57
CA ALA A 47 -17.16 -10.30 9.64
C ALA A 47 -17.60 -10.82 11.02
N PHE A 48 -16.84 -11.77 11.59
CA PHE A 48 -17.10 -12.25 12.95
C PHE A 48 -16.76 -11.22 14.03
N ALA A 49 -15.79 -10.34 13.80
CA ALA A 49 -15.42 -9.27 14.73
C ALA A 49 -16.50 -8.17 14.83
N GLY A 50 -17.24 -7.93 13.74
CA GLY A 50 -18.29 -6.94 13.70
C GLY A 50 -19.48 -7.26 14.61
N VAL A 51 -19.77 -8.54 14.87
CA VAL A 51 -20.83 -8.98 15.79
C VAL A 51 -20.56 -8.53 17.24
N PRO A 52 -19.47 -8.94 17.92
CA PRO A 52 -19.20 -8.49 19.28
C PRO A 52 -18.94 -6.99 19.36
N LEU A 53 -18.37 -6.37 18.32
CA LEU A 53 -18.22 -4.91 18.26
C LEU A 53 -19.57 -4.18 18.22
N GLY A 54 -20.49 -4.64 17.36
CA GLY A 54 -21.84 -4.09 17.25
C GLY A 54 -22.64 -4.27 18.54
N ILE A 55 -22.57 -5.44 19.16
CA ILE A 55 -23.15 -5.70 20.49
C ILE A 55 -22.59 -4.72 21.52
N TYR A 56 -21.26 -4.59 21.60
CA TYR A 56 -20.61 -3.67 22.54
C TYR A 56 -21.09 -2.23 22.30
N ASN A 57 -21.09 -1.75 21.05
CA ASN A 57 -21.44 -0.36 20.76
C ASN A 57 -22.92 -0.05 21.00
N VAL A 58 -23.82 -0.95 20.60
CA VAL A 58 -25.27 -0.79 20.79
C VAL A 58 -25.65 -0.91 22.26
N VAL A 59 -25.14 -1.92 22.95
CA VAL A 59 -25.52 -2.15 24.35
C VAL A 59 -24.85 -1.11 25.24
N SER A 60 -23.62 -0.66 24.96
CA SER A 60 -22.97 0.45 25.68
C SER A 60 -23.63 1.80 25.44
N GLY A 61 -24.31 1.98 24.30
CA GLY A 61 -25.07 3.20 23.99
C GLY A 61 -24.20 4.31 23.40
N PHE A 62 -23.19 3.95 22.61
CA PHE A 62 -22.36 4.92 21.89
C PHE A 62 -23.17 5.65 20.81
N ASN A 63 -22.56 6.67 20.19
CA ASN A 63 -23.20 7.43 19.12
C ASN A 63 -23.64 6.52 17.95
N ILE A 64 -24.62 6.99 17.18
CA ILE A 64 -25.21 6.19 16.09
C ILE A 64 -24.19 5.78 15.02
N ALA A 65 -23.17 6.60 14.77
CA ALA A 65 -22.13 6.30 13.80
C ALA A 65 -21.32 5.05 14.23
N LEU A 66 -20.93 4.97 15.50
CA LEU A 66 -20.25 3.81 16.08
C LEU A 66 -21.15 2.57 16.18
N GLN A 67 -22.47 2.72 16.28
CA GLN A 67 -23.38 1.57 16.25
C GLN A 67 -23.55 0.98 14.84
N ILE A 68 -23.57 1.84 13.81
CA ILE A 68 -23.76 1.43 12.42
C ILE A 68 -22.47 0.88 11.82
N GLN A 69 -21.31 1.43 12.19
CA GLN A 69 -20.02 1.07 11.60
C GLN A 69 -19.72 -0.45 11.63
N PRO A 70 -19.94 -1.20 12.73
CA PRO A 70 -19.68 -2.64 12.78
C PRO A 70 -20.57 -3.44 11.83
N GLN A 71 -21.77 -2.94 11.54
CA GLN A 71 -22.69 -3.54 10.57
C GLN A 71 -22.15 -3.38 9.15
N ILE A 72 -21.65 -2.18 8.84
CA ILE A 72 -21.00 -1.89 7.56
C ILE A 72 -19.74 -2.74 7.41
N LEU A 73 -18.89 -2.82 8.44
CA LEU A 73 -17.70 -3.68 8.44
C LEU A 73 -18.07 -5.14 8.16
N THR A 74 -19.06 -5.68 8.86
CA THR A 74 -19.53 -7.06 8.67
C THR A 74 -19.98 -7.29 7.24
N PHE A 75 -20.82 -6.40 6.73
CA PHE A 75 -21.35 -6.49 5.38
C PHE A 75 -20.25 -6.41 4.31
N LEU A 76 -19.38 -5.39 4.36
CA LEU A 76 -18.31 -5.21 3.38
C LEU A 76 -17.28 -6.35 3.44
N SER A 77 -17.04 -6.90 4.64
CA SER A 77 -16.17 -8.06 4.82
C SER A 77 -16.78 -9.30 4.17
N LEU A 78 -18.09 -9.55 4.35
CA LEU A 78 -18.80 -10.64 3.68
C LEU A 78 -18.84 -10.48 2.15
N VAL A 79 -19.05 -9.26 1.64
CA VAL A 79 -18.97 -8.96 0.20
C VAL A 79 -17.57 -9.26 -0.34
N THR A 80 -16.53 -8.82 0.36
CA THR A 80 -15.14 -9.05 -0.05
C THR A 80 -14.78 -10.53 0.02
N TRP A 81 -15.25 -11.26 1.05
CA TRP A 81 -15.12 -12.71 1.16
C TRP A 81 -15.79 -13.44 -0.01
N ALA A 82 -16.99 -13.02 -0.41
CA ALA A 82 -17.70 -13.56 -1.56
C ALA A 82 -16.93 -13.30 -2.87
N GLN A 83 -16.38 -12.09 -3.06
CA GLN A 83 -15.51 -11.79 -4.20
C GLN A 83 -14.28 -12.69 -4.26
N CYS A 84 -13.68 -13.02 -3.10
CA CYS A 84 -12.55 -13.93 -3.06
C CYS A 84 -12.91 -15.32 -3.62
N HIS A 85 -14.03 -15.92 -3.18
CA HIS A 85 -14.46 -17.23 -3.67
C HIS A 85 -14.99 -17.21 -5.10
N TYR A 86 -15.65 -16.12 -5.50
CA TYR A 86 -16.15 -15.96 -6.87
C TYR A 86 -14.98 -15.87 -7.87
N TYR A 87 -14.01 -14.99 -7.63
CA TYR A 87 -12.94 -14.75 -8.60
C TYR A 87 -11.81 -15.79 -8.54
N SER A 88 -11.40 -16.23 -7.34
CA SER A 88 -10.27 -17.16 -7.17
C SER A 88 -10.71 -18.64 -7.12
N SER A 89 -11.75 -18.97 -6.36
CA SER A 89 -12.23 -20.36 -6.22
C SER A 89 -13.23 -20.79 -7.31
N LYS A 90 -13.56 -19.88 -8.25
CA LYS A 90 -14.51 -20.08 -9.36
C LYS A 90 -15.87 -20.61 -8.92
N TRP A 91 -16.34 -20.19 -7.74
CA TRP A 91 -17.69 -20.55 -7.30
C TRP A 91 -18.75 -19.85 -8.15
N ASP A 92 -19.86 -20.55 -8.42
CA ASP A 92 -21.02 -19.94 -9.05
C ASP A 92 -21.60 -18.80 -8.20
N LEU A 93 -22.14 -17.78 -8.86
CA LEU A 93 -22.71 -16.60 -8.19
C LEU A 93 -23.82 -17.00 -7.20
N LYS A 94 -24.66 -17.98 -7.56
CA LYS A 94 -25.74 -18.49 -6.70
C LYS A 94 -25.20 -19.12 -5.41
N LYS A 95 -24.10 -19.87 -5.51
CA LYS A 95 -23.44 -20.48 -4.34
C LYS A 95 -22.81 -19.40 -3.46
N CYS A 96 -22.09 -18.45 -4.04
CA CYS A 96 -21.52 -17.33 -3.28
C CYS A 96 -22.62 -16.54 -2.56
N LEU A 97 -23.69 -16.18 -3.25
CA LEU A 97 -24.79 -15.42 -2.66
C LEU A 97 -25.51 -16.23 -1.56
N GLY A 98 -25.82 -17.51 -1.83
CA GLY A 98 -26.49 -18.37 -0.85
C GLY A 98 -25.69 -18.55 0.44
N VAL A 99 -24.40 -18.87 0.32
CA VAL A 99 -23.52 -19.07 1.49
C VAL A 99 -23.31 -17.76 2.25
N THR A 100 -23.04 -16.66 1.54
CA THR A 100 -22.79 -15.35 2.16
C THR A 100 -24.04 -14.83 2.88
N SER A 101 -25.22 -14.97 2.27
CA SER A 101 -26.49 -14.60 2.90
C SER A 101 -26.80 -15.47 4.11
N ALA A 102 -26.54 -16.78 4.04
CA ALA A 102 -26.72 -17.68 5.19
C ALA A 102 -25.83 -17.25 6.37
N ILE A 103 -24.55 -16.99 6.12
CA ILE A 103 -23.63 -16.47 7.15
C ILE A 103 -24.14 -15.14 7.70
N GLY A 104 -24.51 -14.19 6.84
CA GLY A 104 -25.00 -12.88 7.26
C GLY A 104 -26.26 -12.95 8.14
N ILE A 105 -27.23 -13.79 7.78
CA ILE A 105 -28.45 -14.01 8.58
C ILE A 105 -28.10 -14.63 9.93
N THR A 106 -27.20 -15.62 9.96
CA THR A 106 -26.75 -16.23 11.23
C THR A 106 -26.06 -15.22 12.12
N LEU A 107 -25.15 -14.40 11.58
CA LEU A 107 -24.43 -13.38 12.35
C LEU A 107 -25.37 -12.29 12.86
N GLY A 108 -26.26 -11.76 12.01
CA GLY A 108 -27.23 -10.74 12.42
C GLY A 108 -28.27 -11.26 13.43
N GLY A 109 -28.69 -12.52 13.31
CA GLY A 109 -29.56 -13.18 14.28
C GLY A 109 -28.88 -13.37 15.64
N LEU A 110 -27.62 -13.84 15.62
CA LEU A 110 -26.80 -13.99 16.83
C LEU A 110 -26.57 -12.64 17.51
N GLU A 111 -26.19 -11.62 16.76
CA GLU A 111 -26.00 -10.27 17.26
C GLU A 111 -27.28 -9.73 17.91
N THR A 112 -28.41 -9.79 17.20
CA THR A 112 -29.69 -9.30 17.70
C THR A 112 -30.09 -10.02 18.98
N GLY A 113 -29.99 -11.36 19.01
CA GLY A 113 -30.28 -12.17 20.19
C GLY A 113 -29.40 -11.80 21.39
N LEU A 114 -28.09 -11.61 21.16
CA LEU A 114 -27.15 -11.22 22.20
C LEU A 114 -27.36 -9.78 22.67
N ILE A 115 -27.75 -8.84 21.80
CA ILE A 115 -28.12 -7.47 22.21
C ILE A 115 -29.27 -7.51 23.22
N PHE A 116 -30.34 -8.26 22.93
CA PHE A 116 -31.45 -8.40 23.87
C PHE A 116 -31.03 -9.10 25.17
N ALA A 117 -30.24 -10.17 25.07
CA ALA A 117 -29.76 -10.91 26.22
C ALA A 117 -28.85 -10.06 27.13
N LEU A 118 -27.90 -9.31 26.57
CA LEU A 118 -26.91 -8.54 27.31
C LEU A 118 -27.42 -7.20 27.84
N ARG A 119 -28.57 -6.71 27.36
CA ARG A 119 -29.27 -5.58 28.00
C ARG A 119 -29.72 -5.91 29.43
N ILE A 120 -30.02 -7.16 29.74
CA ILE A 120 -30.43 -7.61 31.08
C ILE A 120 -29.28 -7.46 32.10
N PRO A 121 -28.10 -8.10 31.93
CA PRO A 121 -26.98 -7.95 32.86
C PRO A 121 -26.47 -6.51 32.94
N LYS A 122 -26.49 -5.73 31.84
CA LYS A 122 -26.14 -4.30 31.89
C LYS A 122 -27.04 -3.52 32.84
N ARG A 123 -28.36 -3.74 32.80
CA ARG A 123 -29.32 -3.10 33.73
C ARG A 123 -29.08 -3.50 35.18
N ASN A 124 -28.57 -4.70 35.41
CA ASN A 124 -28.20 -5.19 36.74
C ASN A 124 -26.80 -4.74 37.18
N GLY A 125 -26.14 -3.83 36.43
CA GLY A 125 -24.82 -3.30 36.75
C GLY A 125 -23.64 -4.22 36.40
N LEU A 126 -23.89 -5.36 35.73
CA LEU A 126 -22.86 -6.34 35.41
C LEU A 126 -22.16 -5.99 34.09
N GLN A 127 -20.89 -5.56 34.16
CA GLN A 127 -20.13 -5.03 33.01
C GLN A 127 -19.24 -6.05 32.28
N TRP A 128 -18.92 -7.19 32.92
CA TRP A 128 -18.03 -8.20 32.33
C TRP A 128 -18.50 -8.74 30.96
N PRO A 129 -19.81 -8.92 30.67
CA PRO A 129 -20.22 -9.43 29.36
C PRO A 129 -19.89 -8.46 28.23
N LEU A 130 -20.03 -7.15 28.48
CA LEU A 130 -19.68 -6.11 27.51
C LEU A 130 -18.17 -6.01 27.31
N THR A 131 -17.42 -6.17 28.40
CA THR A 131 -15.96 -6.26 28.37
C THR A 131 -15.52 -7.44 27.51
N LEU A 132 -16.16 -8.61 27.66
CA LEU A 132 -15.89 -9.78 26.84
C LEU A 132 -16.17 -9.50 25.35
N MET A 133 -17.28 -8.84 25.02
CA MET A 133 -17.58 -8.48 23.63
C MET A 133 -16.50 -7.56 23.04
N ALA A 134 -16.10 -6.51 23.76
CA ALA A 134 -15.02 -5.64 23.31
C ALA A 134 -13.69 -6.40 23.09
N VAL A 135 -13.33 -7.29 24.02
CA VAL A 135 -12.11 -8.12 23.90
C VAL A 135 -12.20 -9.08 22.71
N LEU A 136 -13.34 -9.76 22.52
CA LEU A 136 -13.54 -10.66 21.37
C LEU A 136 -13.45 -9.92 20.04
N SER A 137 -13.98 -8.70 19.98
CA SER A 137 -13.85 -7.84 18.81
C SER A 137 -12.38 -7.53 18.51
N ALA A 138 -11.64 -7.00 19.48
CA ALA A 138 -10.20 -6.71 19.33
C ALA A 138 -9.42 -7.94 18.86
N VAL A 139 -9.69 -9.11 19.46
CA VAL A 139 -9.02 -10.37 19.10
C VAL A 139 -9.34 -10.76 17.66
N PHE A 140 -10.60 -10.74 17.21
CA PHE A 140 -10.95 -11.13 15.85
C PHE A 140 -10.43 -10.16 14.79
N LEU A 141 -10.49 -8.85 15.04
CA LEU A 141 -9.91 -7.83 14.16
C LEU A 141 -8.40 -8.09 13.99
N SER A 142 -7.70 -8.21 15.11
CA SER A 142 -6.25 -8.38 15.13
C SER A 142 -5.82 -9.72 14.55
N LEU A 143 -6.53 -10.82 14.83
CA LEU A 143 -6.29 -12.11 14.19
C LEU A 143 -6.51 -12.05 12.67
N GLY A 144 -7.49 -11.27 12.23
CA GLY A 144 -7.71 -10.99 10.81
C GLY A 144 -6.45 -10.39 10.18
N VAL A 145 -5.92 -9.31 10.76
CA VAL A 145 -4.70 -8.65 10.26
C VAL A 145 -3.48 -9.56 10.40
N LEU A 146 -3.35 -10.30 11.51
CA LEU A 146 -2.25 -11.26 11.73
C LEU A 146 -2.22 -12.36 10.68
N ARG A 147 -3.38 -12.79 10.21
CA ARG A 147 -3.45 -13.76 9.11
C ARG A 147 -2.80 -13.21 7.85
N HIS A 148 -2.91 -11.90 7.62
CA HIS A 148 -2.23 -11.22 6.52
C HIS A 148 -0.73 -11.10 6.74
N TYR A 149 -0.27 -10.85 7.96
CA TYR A 149 1.16 -10.94 8.29
C TYR A 149 1.76 -12.30 7.96
N TRP A 150 1.04 -13.39 8.21
CA TRP A 150 1.47 -14.73 7.82
C TRP A 150 1.65 -14.86 6.30
N ASP A 151 0.82 -14.18 5.50
CA ASP A 151 0.99 -14.11 4.04
C ASP A 151 2.30 -13.44 3.66
N ILE A 152 2.54 -12.26 4.25
CA ILE A 152 3.70 -11.43 3.99
C ILE A 152 4.96 -12.20 4.38
N TYR A 153 4.93 -12.89 5.52
CA TYR A 153 6.04 -13.72 5.99
C TYR A 153 6.33 -14.89 5.05
N THR A 154 5.30 -15.55 4.53
CA THR A 154 5.45 -16.73 3.66
C THR A 154 5.91 -16.33 2.26
N HIS A 155 5.31 -15.30 1.67
CA HIS A 155 5.58 -14.90 0.28
C HIS A 155 6.67 -13.83 0.14
N LYS A 156 7.16 -13.27 1.26
CA LYS A 156 8.18 -12.21 1.31
C LYS A 156 7.83 -10.98 0.46
N THR A 157 6.55 -10.62 0.47
CA THR A 157 6.00 -9.48 -0.30
C THR A 157 4.60 -9.17 0.19
N VAL A 158 4.22 -7.90 0.13
CA VAL A 158 2.85 -7.47 0.40
C VAL A 158 2.07 -7.55 -0.92
N ARG A 159 1.22 -8.57 -1.06
CA ARG A 159 0.41 -8.80 -2.27
C ARG A 159 -1.08 -8.77 -1.93
N GLY A 160 -1.88 -8.36 -2.90
CA GLY A 160 -3.35 -8.50 -2.88
C GLY A 160 -4.13 -7.48 -2.06
N ILE A 161 -3.51 -6.85 -1.05
CA ILE A 161 -4.14 -5.77 -0.27
C ILE A 161 -3.83 -4.40 -0.86
N SER A 162 -4.86 -3.55 -0.95
CA SER A 162 -4.78 -2.17 -1.40
C SER A 162 -4.18 -1.26 -0.33
N PHE A 163 -3.08 -0.58 -0.64
CA PHE A 163 -2.49 0.43 0.24
C PHE A 163 -3.46 1.55 0.60
N LEU A 164 -4.42 1.88 -0.28
CA LEU A 164 -5.44 2.87 0.03
C LEU A 164 -6.42 2.37 1.10
N PHE A 165 -6.77 1.08 1.07
CA PHE A 165 -7.58 0.47 2.14
C PHE A 165 -6.83 0.51 3.46
N VAL A 166 -5.57 0.07 3.47
CA VAL A 166 -4.72 0.07 4.68
C VAL A 166 -4.59 1.48 5.27
N PHE A 167 -4.40 2.48 4.42
CA PHE A 167 -4.27 3.86 4.87
C PHE A 167 -5.57 4.40 5.48
N ILE A 168 -6.72 4.16 4.85
CA ILE A 168 -8.02 4.62 5.36
C ILE A 168 -8.35 3.93 6.69
N ASP A 169 -8.06 2.63 6.80
CA ASP A 169 -8.29 1.87 8.04
C ASP A 169 -7.43 2.39 9.20
N ALA A 170 -6.12 2.51 8.97
CA ALA A 170 -5.19 3.10 9.96
C ALA A 170 -5.55 4.54 10.34
N LEU A 171 -6.07 5.33 9.40
CA LEU A 171 -6.57 6.68 9.68
C LEU A 171 -7.83 6.63 10.56
N GLY A 172 -8.70 5.65 10.34
CA GLY A 172 -9.86 5.37 11.17
C GLY A 172 -9.48 5.03 12.61
N ASP A 173 -8.50 4.15 12.77
CA ASP A 173 -7.95 3.79 14.09
C ASP A 173 -7.34 5.00 14.79
N LEU A 174 -6.50 5.76 14.08
CA LEU A 174 -5.82 6.93 14.63
C LEU A 174 -6.82 7.98 15.10
N THR A 175 -7.80 8.32 14.26
CA THR A 175 -8.81 9.34 14.61
C THR A 175 -9.72 8.89 15.74
N SER A 176 -10.12 7.61 15.78
CA SER A 176 -10.90 7.03 16.90
C SER A 176 -10.09 6.94 18.19
N LEU A 177 -8.80 6.63 18.12
CA LEU A 177 -7.94 6.59 19.30
C LEU A 177 -7.73 8.00 19.86
N VAL A 178 -7.49 8.98 18.98
CA VAL A 178 -7.36 10.39 19.39
C VAL A 178 -8.67 10.90 19.99
N SER A 179 -9.84 10.48 19.51
CA SER A 179 -11.11 10.92 20.07
C SER A 179 -11.29 10.54 21.54
N ILE A 180 -10.82 9.36 21.94
CA ILE A 180 -10.91 8.90 23.34
C ILE A 180 -10.13 9.83 24.29
N PHE A 181 -8.99 10.39 23.86
CA PHE A 181 -8.22 11.32 24.70
C PHE A 181 -8.91 12.67 24.93
N PHE A 182 -9.95 13.00 24.15
CA PHE A 182 -10.78 14.19 24.33
C PHE A 182 -12.07 13.93 25.11
N GLU A 183 -12.37 12.67 25.43
CA GLU A 183 -13.51 12.30 26.29
C GLU A 183 -13.21 12.52 27.77
N ARG A 184 -14.26 12.76 28.55
CA ARG A 184 -14.15 12.94 30.01
C ARG A 184 -13.74 11.66 30.75
N HIS A 185 -14.08 10.51 30.20
CA HIS A 185 -13.74 9.21 30.75
C HIS A 185 -12.99 8.44 29.68
N LEU A 186 -11.77 8.00 30.01
CA LEU A 186 -10.97 7.21 29.08
C LEU A 186 -11.58 5.82 28.93
N ASP A 187 -12.09 5.52 27.74
CA ASP A 187 -12.53 4.17 27.39
C ASP A 187 -11.33 3.28 27.06
N VAL A 188 -10.89 2.52 28.06
CA VAL A 188 -9.78 1.58 27.92
C VAL A 188 -10.07 0.50 26.88
N LEU A 189 -11.34 0.08 26.72
CA LEU A 189 -11.69 -0.96 25.77
C LEU A 189 -11.59 -0.44 24.33
N GLY A 190 -12.11 0.76 24.07
CA GLY A 190 -11.88 1.47 22.81
C GLY A 190 -10.40 1.66 22.50
N MET A 191 -9.59 2.06 23.50
CA MET A 191 -8.14 2.22 23.30
C MET A 191 -7.45 0.91 22.92
N VAL A 192 -7.86 -0.22 23.50
CA VAL A 192 -7.31 -1.54 23.14
C VAL A 192 -7.71 -1.90 21.71
N ILE A 193 -8.98 -1.73 21.33
CA ILE A 193 -9.49 -2.05 19.98
C ILE A 193 -8.76 -1.21 18.92
N TYR A 194 -8.81 0.13 19.03
CA TYR A 194 -8.22 1.02 18.03
C TYR A 194 -6.69 0.96 18.05
N GLY A 195 -6.10 0.84 19.25
CA GLY A 195 -4.65 0.80 19.41
C GLY A 195 -4.03 -0.47 18.84
N SER A 196 -4.64 -1.65 19.04
CA SER A 196 -4.12 -2.90 18.49
C SER A 196 -4.15 -2.90 16.96
N GLU A 197 -5.26 -2.45 16.36
CA GLU A 197 -5.39 -2.35 14.91
C GLU A 197 -4.40 -1.33 14.32
N LEU A 198 -4.29 -0.14 14.91
CA LEU A 198 -3.35 0.89 14.43
C LEU A 198 -1.91 0.37 14.39
N ILE A 199 -1.47 -0.31 15.45
CA ILE A 199 -0.12 -0.89 15.53
C ILE A 199 0.08 -1.92 14.43
N LEU A 200 -0.91 -2.82 14.24
CA LEU A 200 -0.84 -3.85 13.21
C LEU A 200 -0.81 -3.23 11.81
N TRP A 201 -1.58 -2.18 11.55
CA TRP A 201 -1.58 -1.52 10.24
C TRP A 201 -0.31 -0.73 9.95
N ILE A 202 0.24 -0.04 10.95
CA ILE A 202 1.55 0.61 10.84
C ILE A 202 2.61 -0.41 10.45
N GLY A 203 2.60 -1.60 11.06
CA GLY A 203 3.55 -2.65 10.68
C GLY A 203 3.31 -3.21 9.28
N VAL A 204 2.06 -3.35 8.80
CA VAL A 204 1.77 -3.75 7.41
C VAL A 204 2.27 -2.68 6.43
N MET A 205 2.06 -1.40 6.73
CA MET A 205 2.59 -0.30 5.94
C MET A 205 4.12 -0.29 5.93
N ALA A 206 4.76 -0.55 7.06
CA ALA A 206 6.21 -0.65 7.16
C ALA A 206 6.76 -1.83 6.34
N CYS A 207 6.12 -3.01 6.42
CA CYS A 207 6.46 -4.16 5.57
C CYS A 207 6.28 -3.83 4.08
N GLY A 208 5.16 -3.19 3.71
CA GLY A 208 4.89 -2.79 2.34
C GLY A 208 5.90 -1.77 1.81
N GLY A 209 6.25 -0.78 2.63
CA GLY A 209 7.32 0.17 2.35
C GLY A 209 8.65 -0.52 2.12
N TRP A 210 9.05 -1.43 3.02
CA TRP A 210 10.31 -2.18 2.90
C TRP A 210 10.37 -3.03 1.62
N PHE A 211 9.34 -3.83 1.34
CA PHE A 211 9.31 -4.73 0.18
C PHE A 211 9.15 -3.99 -1.15
N ASN A 212 8.59 -2.78 -1.16
CA ASN A 212 8.46 -1.97 -2.38
C ASN A 212 9.67 -1.05 -2.61
N LEU A 213 10.28 -0.53 -1.52
CA LEU A 213 11.45 0.34 -1.58
C LEU A 213 12.70 -0.43 -2.00
N LYS A 214 12.94 -1.64 -1.47
CA LYS A 214 14.11 -2.47 -1.83
C LYS A 214 14.27 -2.67 -3.35
N PRO A 215 13.28 -3.19 -4.11
CA PRO A 215 13.41 -3.35 -5.56
C PRO A 215 13.43 -2.02 -6.32
N TRP A 216 12.90 -0.93 -5.75
CA TRP A 216 13.04 0.40 -6.35
C TRP A 216 14.47 0.92 -6.20
N VAL A 217 15.07 0.81 -5.02
CA VAL A 217 16.47 1.18 -4.76
C VAL A 217 17.43 0.32 -5.59
N GLU A 218 17.20 -0.99 -5.69
CA GLU A 218 18.02 -1.88 -6.54
C GLU A 218 17.93 -1.49 -8.02
N ARG A 219 16.74 -1.12 -8.52
CA ARG A 219 16.57 -0.62 -9.89
C ARG A 219 17.26 0.72 -10.10
N TRP A 220 17.18 1.62 -9.13
CA TRP A 220 17.85 2.92 -9.18
C TRP A 220 19.38 2.78 -9.15
N LEU A 221 19.91 1.92 -8.28
CA LEU A 221 21.35 1.62 -8.22
C LEU A 221 21.85 0.94 -9.50
N ARG A 222 21.06 0.00 -10.07
CA ARG A 222 21.41 -0.63 -11.34
C ARG A 222 21.43 0.37 -12.48
N LYS A 223 20.41 1.23 -12.57
CA LYS A 223 20.35 2.31 -13.56
C LYS A 223 21.54 3.26 -13.43
N LYS A 224 21.89 3.67 -12.21
CA LYS A 224 23.05 4.52 -11.95
C LYS A 224 24.37 3.83 -12.37
N ARG A 225 24.52 2.53 -12.08
CA ARG A 225 25.68 1.74 -12.52
C ARG A 225 25.77 1.59 -14.03
N GLU A 226 24.63 1.44 -14.72
CA GLU A 226 24.54 1.40 -16.18
C GLU A 226 24.92 2.77 -16.78
N GLU A 227 24.43 3.87 -16.22
CA GLU A 227 24.79 5.24 -16.63
C GLU A 227 26.28 5.55 -16.42
N ASP A 228 26.84 5.19 -15.25
CA ASP A 228 28.27 5.35 -14.95
C ASP A 228 29.14 4.51 -15.90
N SER A 229 28.70 3.29 -16.24
CA SER A 229 29.44 2.42 -17.18
C SER A 229 29.39 2.94 -18.62
N GLN A 230 28.25 3.51 -19.05
CA GLN A 230 28.11 4.14 -20.37
C GLN A 230 28.96 5.42 -20.48
N MET A 231 28.99 6.24 -19.43
CA MET A 231 29.87 7.43 -19.38
C MET A 231 31.35 7.05 -19.42
N ALA A 232 31.76 5.99 -18.71
CA ALA A 232 33.14 5.50 -18.74
C ALA A 232 33.56 4.97 -20.13
N MET A 233 32.70 4.20 -20.81
CA MET A 233 32.98 3.75 -22.19
C MET A 233 32.99 4.91 -23.18
N GLY A 234 32.07 5.88 -23.04
CA GLY A 234 32.07 7.09 -23.87
C GLY A 234 33.32 7.94 -23.67
N SER A 235 33.82 8.07 -22.44
CA SER A 235 35.09 8.75 -22.18
C SER A 235 36.30 8.00 -22.76
N ASP A 236 36.31 6.67 -22.70
CA ASP A 236 37.38 5.85 -23.30
C ASP A 236 37.36 5.92 -24.83
N GLU A 237 36.18 5.93 -25.47
CA GLU A 237 36.06 6.14 -26.92
C GLU A 237 36.49 7.54 -27.35
N VAL A 238 36.07 8.58 -26.64
CA VAL A 238 36.50 9.96 -26.91
C VAL A 238 38.01 10.13 -26.69
N GLN A 239 38.56 9.50 -25.65
CA GLN A 239 40.00 9.54 -25.39
C GLN A 239 40.80 8.74 -26.42
N ARG A 240 40.31 7.58 -26.89
CA ARG A 240 40.90 6.86 -28.03
C ARG A 240 40.82 7.67 -29.32
N HIS A 241 39.70 8.33 -29.58
CA HIS A 241 39.53 9.18 -30.76
C HIS A 241 40.47 10.39 -30.75
N ASN A 242 40.62 11.05 -29.59
CA ASN A 242 41.58 12.13 -29.42
C ASN A 242 43.04 11.66 -29.50
N ALA A 243 43.37 10.49 -28.94
CA ALA A 243 44.71 9.90 -29.05
C ALA A 243 45.08 9.51 -30.49
N ILE A 244 44.10 9.08 -31.30
CA ILE A 244 44.30 8.82 -32.73
C ILE A 244 44.48 10.13 -33.50
N THR A 245 43.83 11.22 -33.09
CA THR A 245 43.96 12.55 -33.70
C THR A 245 45.30 13.23 -33.38
N GLU A 246 45.89 13.01 -32.19
CA GLU A 246 47.19 13.61 -31.81
C GLU A 246 48.43 12.95 -32.47
N HIS A 247 48.32 11.71 -32.98
CA HIS A 247 49.47 11.01 -33.61
C HIS A 247 49.87 11.58 -35.00
N ASN A 248 49.21 12.65 -35.48
CA ASN A 248 49.48 13.26 -36.79
C ASN A 248 49.89 14.74 -36.70
N MET A 249 50.76 15.11 -35.75
CA MET A 249 51.51 16.37 -35.85
C MET A 249 53.01 16.10 -35.91
N PRO A 250 53.68 16.31 -37.08
CA PRO A 250 55.12 16.18 -37.17
C PRO A 250 55.80 17.33 -36.41
N SER A 251 56.62 16.96 -35.43
CA SER A 251 57.52 17.83 -34.69
C SER A 251 58.51 18.51 -35.65
N SER A 252 58.39 19.83 -35.81
CA SER A 252 59.34 20.65 -36.59
C SER A 252 60.64 20.82 -35.82
N THR A 253 61.69 20.13 -36.24
CA THR A 253 63.09 20.46 -35.92
C THR A 253 63.96 20.35 -37.17
N SER A 254 64.55 21.47 -37.60
CA SER A 254 65.57 21.60 -38.65
C SER A 254 65.94 23.10 -38.66
N VAL A 255 66.88 23.62 -37.87
CA VAL A 255 68.35 23.47 -37.84
C VAL A 255 69.02 23.70 -39.19
N PHE A 256 69.42 24.96 -39.38
CA PHE A 256 70.31 25.53 -40.38
C PHE A 256 71.37 24.59 -40.99
N ARG A 257 71.49 24.63 -42.33
CA ARG A 257 72.77 24.61 -43.07
C ARG A 257 72.61 25.20 -44.47
N THR A 258 73.38 26.23 -44.78
CA THR A 258 73.59 26.84 -46.10
C THR A 258 74.51 25.99 -46.98
N PRO A 259 74.38 26.09 -48.31
CA PRO A 259 75.53 26.57 -49.09
C PRO A 259 75.16 27.60 -50.19
N SER A 260 76.18 28.38 -50.55
CA SER A 260 76.23 29.49 -51.49
C SER A 260 76.22 29.08 -52.98
N SER A 261 76.07 30.10 -53.82
CA SER A 261 76.30 30.19 -55.29
C SER A 261 75.12 29.72 -56.14
N GLU A 262 74.32 30.69 -56.63
CA GLU A 262 74.47 31.34 -57.95
C GLU A 262 74.30 30.34 -59.10
N ASP A 263 73.12 30.32 -59.72
CA ASP A 263 72.98 30.90 -61.06
C ASP A 263 71.53 30.97 -61.54
N ASN A 264 71.25 32.02 -62.31
CA ASN A 264 70.02 32.27 -63.02
C ASN A 264 69.73 31.14 -64.04
N VAL A 265 68.46 30.88 -64.35
CA VAL A 265 67.90 30.97 -65.71
C VAL A 265 66.38 30.73 -65.70
N VAL A 266 65.74 31.56 -66.51
CA VAL A 266 64.33 31.78 -66.84
C VAL A 266 63.69 30.58 -67.57
N VAL A 267 62.33 30.47 -67.58
CA VAL A 267 61.44 30.28 -68.77
C VAL A 267 60.21 29.34 -68.55
N ARG A 268 59.03 30.00 -68.45
CA ARG A 268 57.71 29.82 -69.14
C ARG A 268 56.86 28.51 -69.12
N ARG A 269 55.59 28.75 -68.73
CA ARG A 269 54.27 28.62 -69.42
C ARG A 269 53.65 27.25 -69.80
N GLY A 270 52.33 27.19 -69.51
CA GLY A 270 51.24 26.63 -70.36
C GLY A 270 50.38 25.60 -69.60
N ALA A 271 49.18 25.88 -69.10
CA ALA A 271 47.88 26.21 -69.73
C ALA A 271 47.10 25.03 -70.36
N ARG A 272 45.78 25.00 -70.06
CA ARG A 272 44.61 24.31 -70.69
C ARG A 272 44.03 23.07 -69.98
N THR A 273 42.80 23.13 -69.43
CA THR A 273 41.45 22.91 -70.06
C THR A 273 41.35 21.54 -70.73
N SER A 274 40.31 20.72 -70.63
CA SER A 274 38.93 20.83 -70.10
C SER A 274 38.22 19.47 -70.37
N GLU A 275 36.96 19.32 -69.90
CA GLU A 275 35.90 18.44 -70.46
C GLU A 275 35.98 16.91 -70.20
N ILE A 276 34.91 16.10 -70.08
CA ILE A 276 33.44 16.27 -70.12
C ILE A 276 32.80 14.97 -69.55
N GLU A 277 31.60 15.10 -68.98
CA GLU A 277 30.65 14.01 -68.64
C GLU A 277 30.13 13.25 -69.88
N VAL A 278 29.96 11.93 -69.79
CA VAL A 278 28.65 11.22 -69.91
C VAL A 278 28.79 9.88 -69.18
#